data_AF-A0A7V9G2Z5-F1
#
_entry.id   AF-A0A7V9G2Z5-F1
#
_cell.length_a   1.000
_cell.length_b   1.000
_cell.length_c   1.000
_cell.angle_alpha   90.00
_cell.angle_beta   90.00
_cell.angle_gamma   90.00
#
_symmetry.space_group_name_H-M   'P 1'
#
loop_
_entity.id
_entity.type
_entity.pdbx_description
1 polymer ?
#
loop_
_entity_poly.entity_id
_entity_poly.type
_entity_poly.pdbx_seq_one_letter_code
_entity_poly.pdbx_strand_id
1 'polypeptide(L)'
;MAEVVADIPMPVQIVIDDVGWWSGRNGSADNEPYRTGIARDHVPADYTAIADLGRRLNMRPQAAMILSEWDTDKILRAIPTATRDGAAWDNSHRVGPWMDQAADIIRTNGDHLELTLHGIGHEYWGGNAPGQTPTRFTRAEWHDTAGNMRSRAEVLARLDAFARILDQHHLGTFPTSFVPCAFMHRFGSGLADILREHGIDFISTPFYSIVGLPQPRWRWFDYDGETMTVDRPHDRFDWHQIGPTPSGDLTHPIVGMHWPHVLHVDPARNGETVDGWVHFLSAHGRSPRTMLARDTGEFRTQLAHHLCTARTVRDHGIDLDYSGFDRLPRTHLSRRLVVKVAADTPLSFTSTDSNVDLVARDQVDGRAVHTLRVDAHRDRNQARLSWSTSR
;
A
#
# COMPACT_ATOMS: atom_id res chain seq x y z
N MET A 1 17.71 -15.52 35.03
CA MET A 1 18.35 -15.00 33.80
C MET A 1 17.50 -13.85 33.31
N ALA A 2 18.12 -12.77 32.80
CA ALA A 2 17.39 -11.68 32.18
C ALA A 2 16.46 -12.23 31.09
N GLU A 3 15.22 -11.76 31.05
CA GLU A 3 14.24 -12.24 30.09
C GLU A 3 14.67 -11.81 28.68
N VAL A 4 14.77 -12.74 27.74
CA VAL A 4 14.99 -12.45 26.31
C VAL A 4 13.66 -12.65 25.60
N VAL A 5 13.19 -11.61 24.92
CA VAL A 5 11.97 -11.68 24.11
C VAL A 5 12.36 -11.56 22.65
N ALA A 6 11.91 -12.50 21.83
CA ALA A 6 12.09 -12.45 20.38
C ALA A 6 10.74 -12.44 19.67
N ASP A 7 10.62 -11.61 18.64
CA ASP A 7 9.44 -11.55 17.78
C ASP A 7 9.84 -11.50 16.30
N ILE A 8 8.95 -12.03 15.46
CA ILE A 8 8.95 -11.73 14.04
C ILE A 8 7.99 -10.55 13.92
N PRO A 9 8.47 -9.29 13.85
CA PRO A 9 7.62 -8.12 13.97
C PRO A 9 6.55 -8.09 12.87
N MET A 10 5.36 -7.60 13.21
CA MET A 10 4.33 -7.27 12.23
C MET A 10 4.86 -6.14 11.34
N PRO A 11 4.91 -6.32 10.02
CA PRO A 11 5.28 -5.23 9.14
C PRO A 11 4.13 -4.23 9.04
N VAL A 12 4.50 -2.96 8.92
CA VAL A 12 3.60 -1.84 8.74
C VAL A 12 3.88 -1.23 7.37
N GLN A 13 2.85 -1.12 6.54
CA GLN A 13 2.89 -0.43 5.24
C GLN A 13 1.89 0.73 5.21
N ILE A 14 2.27 1.79 4.51
CA ILE A 14 1.41 2.96 4.29
C ILE A 14 0.75 2.83 2.92
N VAL A 15 -0.58 2.97 2.87
CA VAL A 15 -1.36 2.98 1.64
C VAL A 15 -2.20 4.25 1.60
N ILE A 16 -1.94 5.10 0.60
CA ILE A 16 -2.54 6.42 0.41
C ILE A 16 -3.49 6.35 -0.78
N ASP A 17 -4.79 6.42 -0.50
CA ASP A 17 -5.85 6.35 -1.51
C ASP A 17 -6.07 7.71 -2.18
N ASP A 18 -6.71 7.70 -3.34
CA ASP A 18 -7.10 8.90 -4.12
C ASP A 18 -5.95 9.85 -4.51
N VAL A 19 -4.73 9.33 -4.67
CA VAL A 19 -3.62 10.13 -5.22
C VAL A 19 -3.83 10.33 -6.72
N GLY A 20 -3.45 11.47 -7.28
CA GLY A 20 -3.50 11.69 -8.73
C GLY A 20 -4.59 12.65 -9.21
N TRP A 21 -5.56 13.01 -8.36
CA TRP A 21 -6.49 14.09 -8.68
C TRP A 21 -5.76 15.44 -8.82
N TRP A 22 -6.10 16.25 -9.81
CA TRP A 22 -5.67 17.66 -9.88
C TRP A 22 -6.65 18.58 -9.18
N SER A 23 -7.96 18.31 -9.26
CA SER A 23 -8.90 19.08 -8.47
C SER A 23 -9.04 18.52 -7.06
N GLY A 24 -8.94 19.39 -6.05
CA GLY A 24 -9.28 19.01 -4.67
C GLY A 24 -10.79 19.01 -4.40
N ARG A 25 -11.59 19.64 -5.27
CA ARG A 25 -13.04 19.76 -5.05
C ARG A 25 -13.72 18.39 -5.13
N ASN A 26 -14.39 18.00 -4.04
CA ASN A 26 -15.39 16.94 -4.07
C ASN A 26 -16.58 17.42 -4.91
N GLY A 27 -16.81 16.79 -6.06
CA GLY A 27 -17.90 17.15 -6.95
C GLY A 27 -19.02 16.10 -7.01
N SER A 28 -19.06 15.15 -6.07
CA SER A 28 -20.03 14.05 -6.08
C SER A 28 -21.51 14.50 -6.07
N ALA A 29 -21.80 15.68 -5.51
CA ALA A 29 -23.14 16.30 -5.59
C ALA A 29 -23.53 16.74 -7.01
N ASP A 30 -22.53 17.00 -7.88
CA ASP A 30 -22.67 17.50 -9.24
C ASP A 30 -22.35 16.40 -10.29
N ASN A 31 -22.48 15.12 -9.90
CA ASN A 31 -22.17 13.95 -10.74
C ASN A 31 -20.70 13.87 -11.22
N GLU A 32 -19.78 14.51 -10.49
CA GLU A 32 -18.33 14.31 -10.61
C GLU A 32 -17.85 13.21 -9.63
N PRO A 33 -16.61 12.71 -9.75
CA PRO A 33 -16.10 11.76 -8.77
C PRO A 33 -16.03 12.36 -7.35
N TYR A 34 -15.97 11.45 -6.38
CA TYR A 34 -15.43 11.79 -5.07
C TYR A 34 -13.94 12.07 -5.24
N ARG A 35 -13.51 13.27 -4.85
CA ARG A 35 -12.10 13.68 -4.76
C ARG A 35 -11.84 14.15 -3.35
N THR A 36 -10.57 14.37 -3.02
CA THR A 36 -10.01 14.65 -1.68
C THR A 36 -10.75 15.66 -0.80
N GLY A 37 -11.52 16.59 -1.36
CA GLY A 37 -12.30 17.59 -0.62
C GLY A 37 -11.49 18.79 -0.15
N ILE A 38 -10.20 18.88 -0.50
CA ILE A 38 -9.36 20.03 -0.17
C ILE A 38 -9.79 21.26 -0.99
N ALA A 39 -9.87 22.43 -0.34
CA ALA A 39 -10.39 23.67 -0.93
C ALA A 39 -9.40 24.39 -1.86
N ARG A 40 -8.64 23.63 -2.64
CA ARG A 40 -7.70 24.08 -3.68
C ARG A 40 -7.43 22.96 -4.68
N ASP A 41 -6.85 23.28 -5.81
CA ASP A 41 -6.28 22.26 -6.68
C ASP A 41 -5.01 21.67 -6.04
N HIS A 42 -4.74 20.42 -6.38
CA HIS A 42 -3.50 19.74 -6.05
C HIS A 42 -2.36 20.31 -6.86
N VAL A 43 -1.19 20.33 -6.23
CA VAL A 43 0.03 20.92 -6.80
C VAL A 43 1.20 19.96 -6.63
N PRO A 44 2.33 20.15 -7.35
CA PRO A 44 3.49 19.27 -7.25
C PRO A 44 3.99 19.04 -5.81
N ALA A 45 3.88 20.06 -4.94
CA ALA A 45 4.24 19.95 -3.51
C ALA A 45 3.45 18.89 -2.73
N ASP A 46 2.28 18.47 -3.22
CA ASP A 46 1.48 17.40 -2.60
C ASP A 46 2.08 16.01 -2.86
N TYR A 47 2.77 15.82 -3.99
CA TYR A 47 3.55 14.61 -4.26
C TYR A 47 4.87 14.60 -3.49
N THR A 48 5.49 15.78 -3.33
CA THR A 48 6.67 15.94 -2.46
C THR A 48 6.37 15.53 -1.02
N ALA A 49 5.16 15.77 -0.52
CA ALA A 49 4.76 15.36 0.82
C ALA A 49 4.83 13.83 1.02
N ILE A 50 4.36 13.05 0.03
CA ILE A 50 4.44 11.58 0.05
C ILE A 50 5.90 11.13 0.01
N ALA A 51 6.70 11.70 -0.90
CA ALA A 51 8.11 11.38 -1.03
C ALA A 51 8.91 11.72 0.25
N ASP A 52 8.60 12.84 0.91
CA ASP A 52 9.23 13.23 2.17
C ASP A 52 8.87 12.28 3.31
N LEU A 53 7.60 11.90 3.41
CA LEU A 53 7.15 10.88 4.37
C LEU A 53 7.93 9.58 4.17
N GLY A 54 8.03 9.09 2.93
CA GLY A 54 8.78 7.87 2.61
C GLY A 54 10.26 7.99 2.93
N ARG A 55 10.92 9.09 2.54
CA ARG A 55 12.35 9.32 2.83
C ARG A 55 12.64 9.30 4.31
N ARG A 56 11.84 9.99 5.11
CA ARG A 56 12.05 10.14 6.55
C ARG A 56 11.75 8.88 7.35
N LEU A 57 10.90 8.01 6.82
CA LEU A 57 10.60 6.69 7.39
C LEU A 57 11.42 5.56 6.78
N ASN A 58 12.22 5.84 5.74
CA ASN A 58 12.88 4.82 4.91
C ASN A 58 11.87 3.77 4.37
N MET A 59 10.75 4.26 3.87
CA MET A 59 9.66 3.48 3.27
C MET A 59 9.36 3.97 1.85
N ARG A 60 8.61 3.16 1.12
CA ARG A 60 7.92 3.53 -0.13
C ARG A 60 6.42 3.46 0.16
N PRO A 61 5.80 4.55 0.65
CA PRO A 61 4.36 4.61 0.77
C PRO A 61 3.71 4.34 -0.58
N GLN A 62 2.65 3.55 -0.59
CA GLN A 62 1.86 3.30 -1.79
C GLN A 62 0.99 4.52 -2.10
N ALA A 63 1.19 5.12 -3.27
CA ALA A 63 0.32 6.13 -3.84
C ALA A 63 -0.68 5.44 -4.76
N ALA A 64 -1.91 5.22 -4.29
CA ALA A 64 -2.97 4.60 -5.07
C ALA A 64 -3.53 5.62 -6.06
N MET A 65 -3.11 5.50 -7.32
CA MET A 65 -3.29 6.51 -8.36
C MET A 65 -4.64 6.44 -9.05
N ILE A 66 -5.29 7.60 -9.18
CA ILE A 66 -6.37 7.90 -10.09
C ILE A 66 -5.84 8.76 -11.24
N LEU A 67 -5.94 8.27 -12.48
CA LEU A 67 -5.22 8.87 -13.61
C LEU A 67 -6.06 9.61 -14.65
N SER A 68 -7.40 9.73 -14.49
CA SER A 68 -8.21 10.43 -15.51
C SER A 68 -7.73 11.86 -15.74
N GLU A 69 -7.44 12.61 -14.69
CA GLU A 69 -6.98 14.00 -14.81
C GLU A 69 -5.52 14.09 -15.30
N TRP A 70 -4.85 12.96 -15.50
CA TRP A 70 -3.54 12.89 -16.15
C TRP A 70 -3.61 12.68 -17.67
N ASP A 71 -4.76 12.34 -18.23
CA ASP A 71 -4.89 12.05 -19.66
C ASP A 71 -4.72 13.31 -20.54
N THR A 72 -3.54 13.50 -21.14
CA THR A 72 -3.24 14.65 -22.01
C THR A 72 -3.77 14.45 -23.42
N ASP A 73 -3.77 13.21 -23.89
CA ASP A 73 -4.15 12.85 -25.26
C ASP A 73 -5.65 12.58 -25.41
N LYS A 74 -6.40 12.68 -24.31
CA LYS A 74 -7.86 12.52 -24.25
C LYS A 74 -8.27 11.10 -24.67
N ILE A 75 -7.44 10.10 -24.38
CA ILE A 75 -7.67 8.70 -24.75
C ILE A 75 -8.92 8.14 -24.10
N LEU A 76 -9.34 8.70 -22.96
CA LEU A 76 -10.52 8.25 -22.23
C LEU A 76 -11.84 8.53 -22.96
N ARG A 77 -11.85 9.32 -24.03
CA ARG A 77 -13.01 9.43 -24.95
C ARG A 77 -13.44 8.08 -25.51
N ALA A 78 -12.50 7.14 -25.65
CA ALA A 78 -12.77 5.78 -26.12
C ALA A 78 -13.40 4.88 -25.04
N ILE A 79 -13.48 5.34 -23.78
CA ILE A 79 -14.08 4.62 -22.66
C ILE A 79 -15.14 5.52 -22.01
N PRO A 80 -16.32 5.69 -22.63
CA PRO A 80 -17.32 6.66 -22.16
C PRO A 80 -17.83 6.44 -20.75
N THR A 81 -17.59 5.26 -20.17
CA THR A 81 -17.99 4.92 -18.79
C THR A 81 -16.92 5.31 -17.74
N ALA A 82 -15.75 5.79 -18.16
CA ALA A 82 -14.63 6.11 -17.26
C ALA A 82 -14.67 7.55 -16.70
N THR A 83 -15.38 8.47 -17.35
CA THR A 83 -15.48 9.86 -16.91
C THR A 83 -16.91 10.38 -17.07
N ARG A 84 -17.27 11.45 -16.35
CA ARG A 84 -18.59 12.06 -16.47
C ARG A 84 -18.88 12.61 -17.88
N ASP A 85 -17.83 13.05 -18.57
CA ASP A 85 -17.94 13.67 -19.89
C ASP A 85 -18.04 12.60 -21.00
N GLY A 86 -17.74 11.34 -20.67
CA GLY A 86 -17.78 10.20 -21.55
C GLY A 86 -17.00 10.44 -22.85
N ALA A 87 -17.63 10.24 -24.00
CA ALA A 87 -17.01 10.45 -25.31
C ALA A 87 -16.60 11.92 -25.58
N ALA A 88 -17.14 12.88 -24.82
CA ALA A 88 -16.79 14.29 -24.91
C ALA A 88 -15.61 14.70 -24.00
N TRP A 89 -14.98 13.74 -23.30
CA TRP A 89 -13.88 13.97 -22.37
C TRP A 89 -12.85 14.99 -22.89
N ASP A 90 -12.63 16.06 -22.14
CA ASP A 90 -11.60 17.05 -22.46
C ASP A 90 -10.87 17.53 -21.20
N ASN A 91 -9.66 17.01 -21.02
CA ASN A 91 -8.80 17.34 -19.91
C ASN A 91 -7.92 18.59 -20.14
N SER A 92 -8.05 19.29 -21.28
CA SER A 92 -7.12 20.38 -21.64
C SER A 92 -7.03 21.50 -20.59
N HIS A 93 -8.08 21.69 -19.81
CA HIS A 93 -8.14 22.68 -18.73
C HIS A 93 -7.27 22.32 -17.51
N ARG A 94 -6.77 21.08 -17.41
CA ARG A 94 -5.88 20.58 -16.35
C ARG A 94 -4.48 20.26 -16.85
N VAL A 95 -4.23 20.41 -18.15
CA VAL A 95 -2.92 20.20 -18.75
C VAL A 95 -2.07 21.45 -18.53
N GLY A 96 -0.90 21.25 -17.92
CA GLY A 96 0.05 22.32 -17.68
C GLY A 96 1.37 21.82 -17.11
N PRO A 97 2.36 22.73 -16.93
CA PRO A 97 3.72 22.37 -16.53
C PRO A 97 3.79 21.71 -15.14
N TRP A 98 2.76 21.86 -14.30
CA TRP A 98 2.70 21.18 -13.00
C TRP A 98 2.61 19.65 -13.13
N MET A 99 2.09 19.12 -14.23
CA MET A 99 2.03 17.67 -14.46
C MET A 99 3.44 17.10 -14.64
N ASP A 100 4.27 17.74 -15.47
CA ASP A 100 5.67 17.36 -15.67
C ASP A 100 6.46 17.48 -14.37
N GLN A 101 6.23 18.55 -13.59
CA GLN A 101 6.86 18.74 -12.29
C GLN A 101 6.49 17.63 -11.29
N ALA A 102 5.21 17.24 -11.23
CA ALA A 102 4.77 16.15 -10.38
C ALA A 102 5.32 14.80 -10.86
N ALA A 103 5.35 14.56 -12.18
CA ALA A 103 5.93 13.37 -12.77
C ALA A 103 7.44 13.27 -12.48
N ASP A 104 8.18 14.39 -12.54
CA ASP A 104 9.58 14.46 -12.13
C ASP A 104 9.76 14.09 -10.65
N ILE A 105 8.90 14.60 -9.76
CA ILE A 105 8.93 14.24 -8.33
C ILE A 105 8.71 12.73 -8.16
N ILE A 106 7.71 12.15 -8.83
CA ILE A 106 7.42 10.71 -8.77
C ILE A 106 8.65 9.90 -9.24
N ARG A 107 9.18 10.21 -10.43
CA ARG A 107 10.32 9.49 -11.02
C ARG A 107 11.58 9.56 -10.15
N THR A 108 11.91 10.75 -9.66
CA THR A 108 13.15 10.99 -8.90
C THR A 108 13.09 10.48 -7.46
N ASN A 109 11.92 10.02 -7.00
CA ASN A 109 11.70 9.51 -5.65
C ASN A 109 11.21 8.06 -5.63
N GLY A 110 11.51 7.25 -6.65
CA GLY A 110 11.11 5.84 -6.72
C GLY A 110 11.61 4.99 -5.54
N ASP A 111 12.66 5.39 -4.83
CA ASP A 111 13.14 4.75 -3.59
C ASP A 111 12.32 5.13 -2.33
N HIS A 112 11.42 6.10 -2.45
CA HIS A 112 10.68 6.71 -1.35
C HIS A 112 9.17 6.84 -1.60
N LEU A 113 8.67 6.31 -2.71
CA LEU A 113 7.26 6.14 -3.01
C LEU A 113 7.11 5.02 -4.04
N GLU A 114 5.94 4.41 -4.10
CA GLU A 114 5.59 3.45 -5.13
C GLU A 114 4.17 3.69 -5.61
N LEU A 115 3.96 3.55 -6.91
CA LEU A 115 2.62 3.69 -7.50
C LEU A 115 1.84 2.40 -7.25
N THR A 116 0.57 2.57 -6.92
CA THR A 116 -0.43 1.52 -6.76
C THR A 116 -1.56 1.81 -7.74
N LEU A 117 -2.10 0.78 -8.40
CA LEU A 117 -3.30 0.94 -9.21
C LEU A 117 -4.48 1.23 -8.25
N HIS A 118 -5.13 2.37 -8.42
CA HIS A 118 -6.42 2.62 -7.80
C HIS A 118 -7.52 2.65 -8.85
N GLY A 119 -7.35 3.47 -9.89
CA GLY A 119 -8.42 3.75 -10.84
C GLY A 119 -8.05 4.68 -11.99
N ILE A 120 -8.99 4.85 -12.92
CA ILE A 120 -8.96 5.90 -13.93
C ILE A 120 -9.87 7.04 -13.48
N GLY A 121 -11.15 6.76 -13.28
CA GLY A 121 -12.15 7.75 -12.93
C GLY A 121 -12.69 7.63 -11.51
N HIS A 122 -12.26 6.61 -10.78
CA HIS A 122 -12.80 6.16 -9.49
C HIS A 122 -14.25 5.62 -9.58
N GLU A 123 -15.15 6.33 -10.26
CA GLU A 123 -16.54 5.93 -10.47
C GLU A 123 -16.83 5.32 -11.83
N TYR A 124 -18.03 4.75 -11.94
CA TYR A 124 -18.54 4.20 -13.19
C TYR A 124 -19.73 5.01 -13.72
N TRP A 125 -19.57 5.58 -14.91
CA TRP A 125 -20.58 6.36 -15.61
C TRP A 125 -21.24 5.57 -16.76
N GLY A 126 -21.66 4.33 -16.52
CA GLY A 126 -22.45 3.55 -17.48
C GLY A 126 -23.97 3.66 -17.25
N GLY A 127 -24.74 3.15 -18.21
CA GLY A 127 -26.21 3.10 -18.12
C GLY A 127 -26.96 3.94 -19.16
N ASN A 128 -26.25 4.67 -20.02
CA ASN A 128 -26.85 5.47 -21.07
C ASN A 128 -26.65 4.85 -22.46
N ALA A 129 -27.56 5.15 -23.40
CA ALA A 129 -27.42 4.72 -24.80
C ALA A 129 -26.13 5.30 -25.43
N PRO A 130 -25.54 4.63 -26.44
CA PRO A 130 -24.36 5.14 -27.13
C PRO A 130 -24.54 6.61 -27.57
N GLY A 131 -23.57 7.46 -27.23
CA GLY A 131 -23.59 8.90 -27.56
C GLY A 131 -24.31 9.82 -26.58
N GLN A 132 -24.78 9.33 -25.43
CA GLN A 132 -25.40 10.16 -24.38
C GLN A 132 -24.47 10.39 -23.18
N THR A 133 -24.45 11.62 -22.66
CA THR A 133 -23.74 11.97 -21.41
C THR A 133 -24.41 11.26 -20.22
N PRO A 134 -23.67 10.46 -19.43
CA PRO A 134 -24.20 9.70 -18.30
C PRO A 134 -24.92 10.59 -17.27
N THR A 135 -26.16 10.22 -16.90
CA THR A 135 -27.00 11.04 -16.01
C THR A 135 -26.61 10.92 -14.54
N ARG A 136 -26.06 9.77 -14.13
CA ARG A 136 -25.56 9.54 -12.78
C ARG A 136 -24.50 8.44 -12.77
N PHE A 137 -23.40 8.63 -12.05
CA PHE A 137 -22.46 7.53 -11.79
C PHE A 137 -23.01 6.51 -10.78
N THR A 138 -22.44 5.31 -10.82
CA THR A 138 -22.57 4.30 -9.75
C THR A 138 -21.21 4.11 -9.09
N ARG A 139 -21.21 3.79 -7.79
CA ARG A 139 -19.96 3.62 -7.05
C ARG A 139 -19.12 2.49 -7.63
N ALA A 140 -17.85 2.86 -7.78
CA ALA A 140 -16.67 2.11 -8.19
C ALA A 140 -16.65 1.58 -9.64
N GLU A 141 -15.48 1.70 -10.24
CA GLU A 141 -15.23 1.35 -11.64
C GLU A 141 -14.79 -0.10 -11.90
N TRP A 142 -14.53 -0.87 -10.85
CA TRP A 142 -14.09 -2.28 -10.94
C TRP A 142 -15.22 -3.25 -10.62
N HIS A 143 -15.82 -3.11 -9.43
CA HIS A 143 -17.03 -3.79 -9.01
C HIS A 143 -18.09 -2.76 -8.64
N ASP A 144 -19.36 -3.08 -8.90
CA ASP A 144 -20.47 -2.32 -8.35
C ASP A 144 -20.68 -2.61 -6.85
N THR A 145 -21.65 -1.92 -6.24
CA THR A 145 -21.98 -2.08 -4.81
C THR A 145 -22.56 -3.45 -4.46
N ALA A 146 -22.95 -4.27 -5.44
CA ALA A 146 -23.38 -5.65 -5.25
C ALA A 146 -22.24 -6.66 -5.44
N GLY A 147 -21.02 -6.17 -5.72
CA GLY A 147 -19.86 -7.01 -6.00
C GLY A 147 -19.88 -7.64 -7.39
N ASN A 148 -20.67 -7.12 -8.34
CA ASN A 148 -20.59 -7.54 -9.73
C ASN A 148 -19.44 -6.79 -10.39
N MET A 149 -18.52 -7.54 -11.01
CA MET A 149 -17.44 -6.94 -11.78
C MET A 149 -18.04 -6.20 -12.98
N ARG A 150 -17.48 -5.03 -13.34
CA ARG A 150 -17.75 -4.43 -14.65
C ARG A 150 -17.36 -5.42 -15.75
N SER A 151 -17.87 -5.20 -16.97
CA SER A 151 -17.61 -6.16 -18.05
C SER A 151 -16.10 -6.35 -18.26
N ARG A 152 -15.66 -7.57 -18.58
CA ARG A 152 -14.22 -7.85 -18.78
C ARG A 152 -13.61 -6.89 -19.81
N ALA A 153 -14.33 -6.57 -20.88
CA ALA A 153 -13.88 -5.63 -21.90
C ALA A 153 -13.64 -4.21 -21.33
N GLU A 154 -14.51 -3.75 -20.42
CA GLU A 154 -14.37 -2.46 -19.76
C GLU A 154 -13.25 -2.42 -18.71
N VAL A 155 -13.02 -3.53 -18.01
CA VAL A 155 -11.88 -3.66 -17.08
C VAL A 155 -10.58 -3.60 -17.87
N LEU A 156 -10.45 -4.39 -18.94
CA LEU A 156 -9.25 -4.40 -19.78
C LEU A 156 -9.00 -3.05 -20.44
N ALA A 157 -10.03 -2.41 -20.99
CA ALA A 157 -9.90 -1.07 -21.58
C ALA A 157 -9.37 -0.03 -20.57
N ARG A 158 -9.81 -0.10 -19.30
CA ARG A 158 -9.32 0.78 -18.23
C ARG A 158 -7.87 0.48 -17.86
N LEU A 159 -7.47 -0.79 -17.76
CA LEU A 159 -6.08 -1.17 -17.50
C LEU A 159 -5.14 -0.71 -18.62
N ASP A 160 -5.57 -0.87 -19.88
CA ASP A 160 -4.83 -0.39 -21.04
C ASP A 160 -4.70 1.15 -21.04
N ALA A 161 -5.79 1.86 -20.73
CA ALA A 161 -5.74 3.31 -20.60
C ALA A 161 -4.83 3.75 -19.44
N PHE A 162 -4.84 3.03 -18.31
CA PHE A 162 -4.00 3.33 -17.16
C PHE A 162 -2.53 3.23 -17.55
N ALA A 163 -2.13 2.13 -18.19
CA ALA A 163 -0.77 1.94 -18.70
C ALA A 163 -0.36 3.05 -19.67
N ARG A 164 -1.23 3.41 -20.62
CA ARG A 164 -0.95 4.47 -21.59
C ARG A 164 -0.80 5.85 -20.94
N ILE A 165 -1.56 6.16 -19.90
CA ILE A 165 -1.41 7.44 -19.18
C ILE A 165 -0.14 7.45 -18.33
N LEU A 166 0.26 6.31 -17.74
CA LEU A 166 1.59 6.20 -17.12
C LEU A 166 2.69 6.50 -18.15
N ASP A 167 2.57 5.97 -19.36
CA ASP A 167 3.54 6.18 -20.45
C ASP A 167 3.58 7.63 -20.93
N GLN A 168 2.43 8.32 -21.05
CA GLN A 168 2.33 9.75 -21.43
C GLN A 168 3.22 10.63 -20.55
N HIS A 169 3.34 10.29 -19.26
CA HIS A 169 4.05 11.07 -18.26
C HIS A 169 5.33 10.39 -17.76
N HIS A 170 5.73 9.28 -18.38
CA HIS A 170 6.88 8.47 -17.96
C HIS A 170 6.88 8.14 -16.45
N LEU A 171 5.72 7.74 -15.90
CA LEU A 171 5.55 7.51 -14.46
C LEU A 171 6.16 6.18 -13.97
N GLY A 172 6.70 5.37 -14.88
CA GLY A 172 7.36 4.11 -14.58
C GLY A 172 6.59 2.90 -15.13
N THR A 173 6.94 1.72 -14.63
CA THR A 173 6.26 0.47 -15.01
C THR A 173 4.86 0.41 -14.40
N PHE A 174 4.02 -0.48 -14.95
CA PHE A 174 2.72 -0.78 -14.35
C PHE A 174 2.87 -1.21 -12.87
N PRO A 175 2.02 -0.72 -11.95
CA PRO A 175 2.04 -1.09 -10.54
C PRO A 175 1.92 -2.59 -10.29
N THR A 176 2.54 -3.07 -9.21
CA THR A 176 2.37 -4.46 -8.74
C THR A 176 1.29 -4.59 -7.65
N SER A 177 0.74 -3.47 -7.21
CA SER A 177 -0.25 -3.37 -6.12
C SER A 177 -1.55 -2.74 -6.61
N PHE A 178 -2.65 -3.13 -5.97
CA PHE A 178 -4.00 -2.63 -6.26
C PHE A 178 -4.77 -2.26 -4.99
N VAL A 179 -5.50 -1.14 -5.06
CA VAL A 179 -6.55 -0.78 -4.09
C VAL A 179 -7.85 -0.63 -4.87
N PRO A 180 -8.90 -1.41 -4.59
CA PRO A 180 -10.19 -1.23 -5.24
C PRO A 180 -10.80 0.13 -4.90
N CYS A 181 -11.25 0.88 -5.92
CA CYS A 181 -12.03 2.11 -5.71
C CYS A 181 -13.21 1.86 -4.77
N ALA A 182 -13.42 2.77 -3.82
CA ALA A 182 -14.45 2.64 -2.80
C ALA A 182 -14.39 1.35 -1.95
N PHE A 183 -13.27 0.62 -2.00
CA PHE A 183 -13.12 -0.73 -1.46
C PHE A 183 -14.16 -1.74 -1.97
N MET A 184 -14.71 -1.50 -3.17
CA MET A 184 -15.65 -2.43 -3.81
C MET A 184 -14.84 -3.52 -4.50
N HIS A 185 -14.86 -4.70 -3.89
CA HIS A 185 -14.19 -5.89 -4.41
C HIS A 185 -15.03 -7.13 -4.14
N ARG A 186 -14.98 -8.11 -5.04
CA ARG A 186 -15.53 -9.45 -4.81
C ARG A 186 -14.43 -10.50 -4.95
N PHE A 187 -14.26 -11.28 -3.89
CA PHE A 187 -13.35 -12.42 -3.87
C PHE A 187 -13.79 -13.51 -4.85
N GLY A 188 -12.87 -14.06 -5.65
CA GLY A 188 -13.15 -15.13 -6.62
C GLY A 188 -13.99 -14.69 -7.82
N SER A 189 -14.12 -13.39 -8.07
CA SER A 189 -14.90 -12.86 -9.21
C SER A 189 -14.16 -12.84 -10.54
N GLY A 190 -12.86 -13.15 -10.55
CA GLY A 190 -11.98 -13.11 -11.72
C GLY A 190 -11.26 -11.78 -11.93
N LEU A 191 -11.56 -10.71 -11.17
CA LEU A 191 -10.80 -9.47 -11.26
C LEU A 191 -9.33 -9.66 -10.86
N ALA A 192 -9.06 -10.36 -9.76
CA ALA A 192 -7.69 -10.62 -9.30
C ALA A 192 -6.85 -11.36 -10.35
N ASP A 193 -7.47 -12.29 -11.10
CA ASP A 193 -6.81 -12.99 -12.21
C ASP A 193 -6.46 -12.04 -13.36
N ILE A 194 -7.38 -11.13 -13.73
CA ILE A 194 -7.12 -10.09 -14.74
C ILE A 194 -5.97 -9.19 -14.27
N LEU A 195 -6.02 -8.69 -13.04
CA LEU A 195 -4.99 -7.81 -12.50
C LEU A 195 -3.61 -8.48 -12.51
N ARG A 196 -3.56 -9.78 -12.20
CA ARG A 196 -2.33 -10.58 -12.24
C ARG A 196 -1.75 -10.73 -13.64
N GLU A 197 -2.59 -10.83 -14.69
CA GLU A 197 -2.13 -10.78 -16.09
C GLU A 197 -1.36 -9.48 -16.40
N HIS A 198 -1.61 -8.40 -15.65
CA HIS A 198 -0.92 -7.11 -15.74
C HIS A 198 0.18 -6.91 -14.68
N GLY A 199 0.58 -7.97 -13.97
CA GLY A 199 1.67 -7.94 -12.99
C GLY A 199 1.29 -7.50 -11.58
N ILE A 200 0.00 -7.35 -11.27
CA ILE A 200 -0.47 -7.08 -9.91
C ILE A 200 -0.53 -8.39 -9.12
N ASP A 201 0.18 -8.41 -8.00
CA ASP A 201 0.32 -9.57 -7.12
C ASP A 201 -0.01 -9.23 -5.65
N PHE A 202 -0.54 -8.04 -5.42
CA PHE A 202 -0.96 -7.53 -4.11
C PHE A 202 -2.25 -6.71 -4.18
N ILE A 203 -3.20 -6.99 -3.29
CA ILE A 203 -4.43 -6.20 -3.12
C ILE A 203 -4.52 -5.73 -1.67
N SER A 204 -4.75 -4.43 -1.47
CA SER A 204 -5.07 -3.86 -0.16
C SER A 204 -6.53 -3.43 -0.13
N THR A 205 -7.34 -4.08 0.70
CA THR A 205 -8.75 -3.73 0.88
C THR A 205 -9.26 -4.24 2.22
N PRO A 206 -10.18 -3.53 2.89
CA PRO A 206 -10.77 -4.00 4.13
C PRO A 206 -11.58 -5.27 3.94
N PHE A 207 -11.31 -6.31 4.72
CA PHE A 207 -11.99 -7.61 4.61
C PHE A 207 -13.49 -7.51 4.86
N TYR A 208 -13.91 -6.60 5.75
CA TYR A 208 -15.34 -6.41 6.04
C TYR A 208 -16.13 -5.87 4.83
N SER A 209 -15.47 -5.26 3.83
CA SER A 209 -16.13 -4.73 2.63
C SER A 209 -16.12 -5.69 1.46
N ILE A 210 -15.29 -6.74 1.50
CA ILE A 210 -15.16 -7.67 0.37
C ILE A 210 -16.41 -8.56 0.29
N VAL A 211 -17.09 -8.51 -0.85
CA VAL A 211 -18.19 -9.42 -1.14
C VAL A 211 -17.65 -10.82 -1.39
N GLY A 212 -18.26 -11.83 -0.76
CA GLY A 212 -17.92 -13.24 -1.01
C GLY A 212 -16.58 -13.70 -0.45
N LEU A 213 -15.93 -12.90 0.41
CA LEU A 213 -14.74 -13.33 1.14
C LEU A 213 -15.11 -14.53 2.04
N PRO A 214 -14.46 -15.70 1.88
CA PRO A 214 -14.60 -16.80 2.84
C PRO A 214 -14.01 -16.40 4.19
N GLN A 215 -14.19 -17.23 5.22
CA GLN A 215 -13.42 -17.04 6.45
C GLN A 215 -11.92 -17.06 6.09
N PRO A 216 -11.17 -15.96 6.34
CA PRO A 216 -9.80 -15.85 5.86
C PRO A 216 -8.92 -16.88 6.57
N ARG A 217 -8.08 -17.57 5.81
CA ARG A 217 -7.17 -18.61 6.32
C ARG A 217 -6.14 -18.06 7.30
N TRP A 218 -5.74 -16.80 7.12
CA TRP A 218 -4.85 -16.09 8.02
C TRP A 218 -5.50 -14.80 8.50
N ARG A 219 -5.10 -14.36 9.68
CA ARG A 219 -5.74 -13.22 10.37
C ARG A 219 -5.88 -11.96 9.51
N TRP A 220 -4.88 -11.66 8.69
CA TRP A 220 -4.80 -10.40 7.94
C TRP A 220 -4.61 -10.57 6.44
N PHE A 221 -4.56 -11.80 5.92
CA PHE A 221 -4.46 -11.99 4.48
C PHE A 221 -5.11 -13.28 4.04
N ASP A 222 -5.50 -13.32 2.76
CA ASP A 222 -5.81 -14.53 2.02
C ASP A 222 -5.38 -14.36 0.56
N TYR A 223 -5.64 -15.34 -0.29
CA TYR A 223 -5.32 -15.28 -1.72
C TYR A 223 -6.58 -15.30 -2.56
N ASP A 224 -6.82 -14.23 -3.31
CA ASP A 224 -7.84 -14.17 -4.35
C ASP A 224 -7.20 -14.67 -5.66
N GLY A 225 -7.44 -15.94 -5.98
CA GLY A 225 -6.63 -16.65 -6.96
C GLY A 225 -5.20 -16.85 -6.46
N GLU A 226 -4.21 -16.29 -7.17
CA GLU A 226 -2.80 -16.28 -6.77
C GLU A 226 -2.35 -14.93 -6.18
N THR A 227 -3.25 -13.96 -6.08
CA THR A 227 -2.94 -12.60 -5.65
C THR A 227 -3.14 -12.47 -4.14
N MET A 228 -2.12 -12.00 -3.42
CA MET A 228 -2.20 -11.82 -1.96
C MET A 228 -3.08 -10.61 -1.63
N THR A 229 -4.23 -10.87 -1.01
CA THR A 229 -5.18 -9.84 -0.57
C THR A 229 -5.04 -9.63 0.93
N VAL A 230 -4.64 -8.44 1.34
CA VAL A 230 -4.36 -8.09 2.72
C VAL A 230 -5.43 -7.17 3.28
N ASP A 231 -5.90 -7.53 4.47
CA ASP A 231 -6.84 -6.76 5.25
C ASP A 231 -6.22 -5.44 5.69
N ARG A 232 -6.97 -4.36 5.53
CA ARG A 232 -6.69 -3.07 6.16
C ARG A 232 -7.89 -2.67 7.02
N PRO A 233 -7.68 -2.01 8.16
CA PRO A 233 -8.79 -1.54 8.97
C PRO A 233 -9.54 -0.43 8.25
N HIS A 234 -10.69 -0.04 8.79
CA HIS A 234 -11.23 1.29 8.51
C HIS A 234 -10.15 2.35 8.71
N ASP A 235 -10.11 3.32 7.81
CA ASP A 235 -9.24 4.46 7.94
C ASP A 235 -9.51 5.19 9.26
N ARG A 236 -8.43 5.68 9.88
CA ARG A 236 -8.51 6.38 11.17
C ARG A 236 -9.25 7.70 11.08
N PHE A 237 -9.27 8.27 9.88
CA PHE A 237 -9.80 9.58 9.59
C PHE A 237 -10.72 9.48 8.40
N ASP A 238 -11.75 10.31 8.38
CA ASP A 238 -12.61 10.42 7.21
C ASP A 238 -11.78 10.84 5.99
N TRP A 239 -12.13 10.33 4.82
CA TRP A 239 -11.39 10.49 3.59
C TRP A 239 -11.12 11.95 3.18
N HIS A 240 -11.96 12.90 3.65
CA HIS A 240 -11.89 14.33 3.33
C HIS A 240 -11.22 15.18 4.42
N GLN A 241 -10.75 14.56 5.50
CA GLN A 241 -10.09 15.28 6.58
C GLN A 241 -8.69 15.72 6.12
N ILE A 242 -8.37 17.01 6.26
CA ILE A 242 -7.08 17.56 5.80
C ILE A 242 -6.10 17.61 6.96
N GLY A 243 -4.92 17.01 6.77
CA GLY A 243 -3.81 17.03 7.72
C GLY A 243 -4.13 16.63 9.16
N PRO A 244 -4.85 15.52 9.42
CA PRO A 244 -5.12 15.05 10.76
C PRO A 244 -3.83 14.64 11.49
N THR A 245 -3.82 14.79 12.82
CA THR A 245 -2.71 14.33 13.66
C THR A 245 -2.92 12.87 14.10
N PRO A 246 -2.05 11.93 13.70
CA PRO A 246 -2.18 10.52 14.08
C PRO A 246 -1.87 10.27 15.56
N SER A 247 -2.57 9.32 16.16
CA SER A 247 -2.35 8.88 17.55
C SER A 247 -2.85 7.44 17.78
N GLY A 248 -2.48 6.86 18.93
CA GLY A 248 -2.90 5.52 19.37
C GLY A 248 -2.02 4.37 18.87
N ASP A 249 -2.50 3.13 19.04
CA ASP A 249 -1.75 1.93 18.68
C ASP A 249 -2.06 1.44 17.26
N LEU A 250 -1.09 0.76 16.63
CA LEU A 250 -1.30 0.03 15.38
C LEU A 250 -1.82 -1.38 15.67
N THR A 251 -3.00 -1.69 15.15
CA THR A 251 -3.66 -3.00 15.34
C THR A 251 -3.64 -3.88 14.10
N HIS A 252 -3.18 -3.32 12.97
CA HIS A 252 -3.20 -3.93 11.64
C HIS A 252 -1.90 -3.62 10.89
N PRO A 253 -1.55 -4.45 9.89
CA PRO A 253 -0.31 -4.29 9.13
C PRO A 253 -0.37 -3.14 8.11
N ILE A 254 -1.56 -2.64 7.76
CA ILE A 254 -1.73 -1.51 6.83
C ILE A 254 -2.22 -0.29 7.58
N VAL A 255 -1.53 0.84 7.40
CA VAL A 255 -2.00 2.17 7.75
C VAL A 255 -2.66 2.75 6.50
N GLY A 256 -3.97 2.53 6.41
CA GLY A 256 -4.81 3.12 5.39
C GLY A 256 -5.03 4.61 5.65
N MET A 257 -4.86 5.41 4.61
CA MET A 257 -5.11 6.85 4.60
C MET A 257 -5.57 7.30 3.22
N HIS A 258 -6.14 8.49 3.14
CA HIS A 258 -6.41 9.17 1.88
C HIS A 258 -5.40 10.31 1.68
N TRP A 259 -5.16 10.71 0.44
CA TRP A 259 -4.17 11.75 0.13
C TRP A 259 -4.25 13.02 0.99
N PRO A 260 -5.42 13.64 1.30
CA PRO A 260 -5.46 14.83 2.15
C PRO A 260 -4.96 14.60 3.58
N HIS A 261 -4.85 13.34 4.04
CA HIS A 261 -4.33 13.03 5.37
C HIS A 261 -2.85 13.40 5.53
N VAL A 262 -2.10 13.53 4.43
CA VAL A 262 -0.69 13.93 4.43
C VAL A 262 -0.47 15.35 3.90
N LEU A 263 -1.54 16.12 3.72
CA LEU A 263 -1.50 17.46 3.14
C LEU A 263 -1.97 18.53 4.11
N HIS A 264 -1.54 19.76 3.81
CA HIS A 264 -2.01 20.98 4.44
C HIS A 264 -2.73 21.86 3.40
N VAL A 265 -3.69 22.69 3.84
CA VAL A 265 -4.45 23.61 2.97
C VAL A 265 -3.53 24.58 2.22
N ASP A 266 -2.48 25.04 2.88
CA ASP A 266 -1.32 25.71 2.29
C ASP A 266 -0.23 24.65 1.97
N PRO A 267 0.08 24.37 0.68
CA PRO A 267 1.06 23.37 0.29
C PRO A 267 2.47 23.60 0.87
N ALA A 268 2.85 24.85 1.14
CA ALA A 268 4.16 25.17 1.72
C ALA A 268 4.32 24.60 3.15
N ARG A 269 3.21 24.23 3.79
CA ARG A 269 3.13 23.68 5.15
C ARG A 269 2.82 22.19 5.18
N ASN A 270 2.82 21.50 4.02
CA ASN A 270 2.66 20.03 3.98
C ASN A 270 3.66 19.31 4.92
N GLY A 271 4.84 19.87 5.11
CA GLY A 271 5.85 19.35 6.04
C GLY A 271 5.37 19.20 7.49
N GLU A 272 4.46 20.07 7.96
CA GLU A 272 3.91 19.98 9.33
C GLU A 272 3.03 18.74 9.49
N THR A 273 2.24 18.41 8.47
CA THR A 273 1.43 17.19 8.47
C THR A 273 2.31 15.95 8.38
N VAL A 274 3.34 15.98 7.52
CA VAL A 274 4.32 14.90 7.39
C VAL A 274 5.06 14.67 8.71
N ASP A 275 5.45 15.73 9.43
CA ASP A 275 6.11 15.64 10.74
C ASP A 275 5.28 14.82 11.74
N GLY A 276 3.96 15.05 11.79
CA GLY A 276 3.05 14.32 12.66
C GLY A 276 3.04 12.81 12.37
N TRP A 277 2.96 12.44 11.09
CA TRP A 277 3.01 11.04 10.66
C TRP A 277 4.37 10.40 10.90
N VAL A 278 5.47 11.11 10.62
CA VAL A 278 6.83 10.62 10.87
C VAL A 278 7.03 10.35 12.35
N HIS A 279 6.65 11.29 13.22
CA HIS A 279 6.74 11.12 14.67
C HIS A 279 5.97 9.88 15.15
N PHE A 280 4.71 9.75 14.71
CA PHE A 280 3.83 8.64 15.06
C PHE A 280 4.40 7.28 14.61
N LEU A 281 4.75 7.14 13.34
CA LEU A 281 5.17 5.86 12.76
C LEU A 281 6.59 5.45 13.19
N SER A 282 7.49 6.41 13.42
CA SER A 282 8.86 6.11 13.88
C SER A 282 8.88 5.49 15.28
N ALA A 283 7.91 5.82 16.15
CA ALA A 283 7.76 5.16 17.44
C ALA A 283 7.42 3.67 17.26
N HIS A 284 6.46 3.37 16.38
CA HIS A 284 6.09 1.98 16.05
C HIS A 284 7.24 1.24 15.38
N GLY A 285 7.96 1.86 14.44
CA GLY A 285 9.10 1.25 13.76
C GLY A 285 10.23 0.74 14.68
N ARG A 286 10.39 1.34 15.87
CA ARG A 286 11.39 0.96 16.87
C ARG A 286 10.91 -0.12 17.85
N SER A 287 9.60 -0.35 17.95
CA SER A 287 9.02 -1.37 18.84
C SER A 287 9.53 -2.78 18.51
N PRO A 288 9.72 -3.68 19.49
CA PRO A 288 10.02 -5.08 19.24
C PRO A 288 8.93 -5.81 18.42
N ARG A 289 7.69 -5.33 18.46
CA ARG A 289 6.52 -6.03 17.89
C ARG A 289 6.19 -5.63 16.46
N THR A 290 6.69 -4.48 15.99
CA THR A 290 6.36 -3.93 14.69
C THR A 290 7.61 -3.47 13.96
N MET A 291 7.53 -3.36 12.64
CA MET A 291 8.57 -2.73 11.83
C MET A 291 7.91 -1.95 10.70
N LEU A 292 8.58 -0.91 10.22
CA LEU A 292 8.17 -0.22 9.00
C LEU A 292 8.77 -1.00 7.82
N ALA A 293 7.91 -1.50 6.93
CA ALA A 293 8.36 -2.18 5.73
C ALA A 293 8.86 -1.15 4.72
N ARG A 294 10.00 -1.43 4.07
CA ARG A 294 10.59 -0.51 3.10
C ARG A 294 9.72 -0.39 1.84
N ASP A 295 9.08 -1.47 1.42
CA ASP A 295 8.31 -1.54 0.18
C ASP A 295 7.26 -2.66 0.23
N THR A 296 6.41 -2.74 -0.79
CA THR A 296 5.39 -3.81 -0.92
C THR A 296 5.97 -5.23 -0.89
N GLY A 297 7.18 -5.44 -1.42
CA GLY A 297 7.82 -6.77 -1.44
C GLY A 297 8.24 -7.23 -0.06
N GLU A 298 8.93 -6.35 0.68
CA GLU A 298 9.31 -6.60 2.07
C GLU A 298 8.08 -6.72 2.96
N PHE A 299 7.07 -5.86 2.77
CA PHE A 299 5.81 -5.92 3.51
C PHE A 299 5.14 -7.29 3.43
N ARG A 300 4.91 -7.79 2.21
CA ARG A 300 4.23 -9.08 1.99
C ARG A 300 5.03 -10.24 2.55
N THR A 301 6.33 -10.26 2.27
CA THR A 301 7.24 -11.29 2.76
C THR A 301 7.22 -11.35 4.28
N GLN A 302 7.41 -10.21 4.94
CA GLN A 302 7.46 -10.14 6.38
C GLN A 302 6.10 -10.48 7.01
N LEU A 303 4.98 -10.12 6.37
CA LEU A 303 3.63 -10.41 6.89
C LEU A 303 3.36 -11.91 6.85
N ALA A 304 3.74 -12.57 5.76
CA ALA A 304 3.69 -14.01 5.62
C ALA A 304 4.56 -14.69 6.70
N HIS A 305 5.78 -14.21 6.95
CA HIS A 305 6.61 -14.74 8.03
C HIS A 305 5.99 -14.52 9.41
N HIS A 306 5.49 -13.31 9.70
CA HIS A 306 4.85 -12.98 10.98
C HIS A 306 3.72 -13.94 11.34
N LEU A 307 2.93 -14.35 10.36
CA LEU A 307 1.77 -15.22 10.57
C LEU A 307 2.07 -16.72 10.40
N CYS A 308 3.10 -17.09 9.63
CA CYS A 308 3.30 -18.48 9.20
C CYS A 308 4.66 -19.09 9.59
N THR A 309 5.60 -18.31 10.13
CA THR A 309 6.87 -18.83 10.67
C THR A 309 6.73 -18.95 12.18
N ALA A 310 6.83 -20.18 12.68
CA ALA A 310 6.82 -20.40 14.12
C ALA A 310 8.18 -20.03 14.72
N ARG A 311 8.15 -19.50 15.94
CA ARG A 311 9.35 -19.15 16.69
C ARG A 311 9.30 -19.77 18.09
N THR A 312 10.45 -20.19 18.60
CA THR A 312 10.58 -20.66 19.98
C THR A 312 11.87 -20.11 20.59
N VAL A 313 11.74 -19.40 21.70
CA VAL A 313 12.88 -18.88 22.46
C VAL A 313 13.32 -19.95 23.47
N ARG A 314 14.62 -20.26 23.48
CA ARG A 314 15.29 -21.16 24.45
C ARG A 314 16.45 -20.43 25.10
N ASP A 315 17.05 -20.99 26.16
CA ASP A 315 18.06 -20.30 26.99
C ASP A 315 19.17 -19.55 26.23
N HIS A 316 19.63 -20.09 25.10
CA HIS A 316 20.70 -19.52 24.27
C HIS A 316 20.39 -19.52 22.77
N GLY A 317 19.11 -19.56 22.39
CA GLY A 317 18.78 -19.50 20.98
C GLY A 317 17.31 -19.33 20.62
N ILE A 318 17.07 -18.88 19.39
CA ILE A 318 15.77 -18.74 18.76
C ILE A 318 15.70 -19.80 17.68
N ASP A 319 14.79 -20.75 17.83
CA ASP A 319 14.47 -21.69 16.75
C ASP A 319 13.36 -21.07 15.89
N LEU A 320 13.56 -21.06 14.57
CA LEU A 320 12.60 -20.61 13.56
C LEU A 320 12.18 -21.81 12.72
N ASP A 321 10.87 -22.04 12.60
CA ASP A 321 10.30 -23.09 11.75
C ASP A 321 9.45 -22.47 10.63
N TYR A 322 9.90 -22.67 9.41
CA TYR A 322 9.35 -22.12 8.18
C TYR A 322 8.27 -23.03 7.57
N SER A 323 7.95 -24.17 8.18
CA SER A 323 7.05 -25.17 7.58
C SER A 323 5.66 -24.62 7.26
N GLY A 324 5.16 -23.62 8.00
CA GLY A 324 3.91 -22.92 7.68
C GLY A 324 4.06 -21.98 6.49
N PHE A 325 5.13 -21.18 6.47
CA PHE A 325 5.47 -20.28 5.36
C PHE A 325 5.70 -21.06 4.05
N ASP A 326 6.35 -22.22 4.12
CA ASP A 326 6.68 -23.05 2.96
C ASP A 326 5.45 -23.67 2.27
N ARG A 327 4.27 -23.60 2.91
CA ARG A 327 2.98 -24.03 2.35
C ARG A 327 2.23 -22.92 1.61
N LEU A 328 2.70 -21.67 1.67
CA LEU A 328 2.08 -20.56 0.98
C LEU A 328 2.31 -20.67 -0.54
N PRO A 329 1.40 -20.14 -1.38
CA PRO A 329 1.70 -19.87 -2.78
C PRO A 329 2.95 -18.97 -2.88
N ARG A 330 4.02 -19.45 -3.53
CA ARG A 330 5.37 -18.86 -3.44
C ARG A 330 5.72 -17.85 -4.54
N THR A 331 4.77 -17.43 -5.35
CA THR A 331 5.03 -16.41 -6.37
C THR A 331 5.38 -15.10 -5.63
N HIS A 332 6.67 -14.74 -5.62
CA HIS A 332 7.22 -13.45 -5.15
C HIS A 332 7.53 -13.30 -3.64
N LEU A 333 7.40 -14.34 -2.81
CA LEU A 333 7.81 -14.27 -1.39
C LEU A 333 9.27 -14.72 -1.21
N SER A 334 10.04 -14.00 -0.38
CA SER A 334 11.41 -14.36 -0.01
C SER A 334 11.46 -15.15 1.29
N ARG A 335 12.49 -16.01 1.50
CA ARG A 335 12.73 -16.67 2.81
C ARG A 335 13.46 -15.77 3.82
N ARG A 336 13.79 -14.55 3.41
CA ARG A 336 14.44 -13.55 4.25
C ARG A 336 13.39 -12.89 5.14
N LEU A 337 13.62 -12.89 6.45
CA LEU A 337 12.77 -12.19 7.41
C LEU A 337 13.57 -11.29 8.34
N VAL A 338 12.85 -10.42 9.04
CA VAL A 338 13.35 -9.67 10.20
C VAL A 338 12.92 -10.36 11.49
N VAL A 339 13.85 -10.44 12.44
CA VAL A 339 13.59 -10.85 13.83
C VAL A 339 14.05 -9.72 14.75
N LYS A 340 13.20 -9.33 15.70
CA LYS A 340 13.56 -8.36 16.74
C LYS A 340 13.75 -9.05 18.08
N VAL A 341 14.86 -8.77 18.75
CA VAL A 341 15.23 -9.39 20.02
C VAL A 341 15.47 -8.32 21.09
N ALA A 342 14.61 -8.29 22.11
CA ALA A 342 14.73 -7.43 23.27
C ALA A 342 15.39 -8.15 24.44
N ALA A 343 16.41 -7.54 25.03
CA ALA A 343 17.14 -8.07 26.17
C ALA A 343 17.66 -6.93 27.07
N ASP A 344 17.94 -7.25 28.34
CA ASP A 344 18.41 -6.24 29.31
C ASP A 344 19.87 -5.83 29.07
N THR A 345 20.60 -6.61 28.26
CA THR A 345 21.98 -6.32 27.87
C THR A 345 22.18 -6.54 26.38
N PRO A 346 23.17 -5.87 25.76
CA PRO A 346 23.49 -6.09 24.35
C PRO A 346 23.91 -7.54 24.06
N LEU A 347 23.35 -8.10 22.99
CA LEU A 347 23.61 -9.46 22.54
C LEU A 347 24.37 -9.46 21.21
N SER A 348 25.11 -10.54 20.99
CA SER A 348 25.72 -10.91 19.72
C SER A 348 25.04 -12.18 19.20
N PHE A 349 24.81 -12.26 17.89
CA PHE A 349 24.04 -13.33 17.26
C PHE A 349 24.88 -14.07 16.22
N THR A 350 24.70 -15.39 16.14
CA THR A 350 25.31 -16.26 15.14
C THR A 350 24.33 -17.33 14.70
N SER A 351 24.53 -17.92 13.53
CA SER A 351 23.78 -19.09 13.08
C SER A 351 24.64 -19.98 12.19
N THR A 352 24.43 -21.29 12.27
CA THR A 352 25.00 -22.27 11.34
C THR A 352 24.05 -22.63 10.19
N ASP A 353 22.80 -22.18 10.29
CA ASP A 353 21.70 -22.60 9.40
C ASP A 353 21.15 -21.43 8.56
N SER A 354 21.64 -20.23 8.80
CA SER A 354 21.20 -19.00 8.16
C SER A 354 22.29 -17.94 8.17
N ASN A 355 22.22 -17.02 7.21
CA ASN A 355 22.99 -15.77 7.32
C ASN A 355 22.22 -14.83 8.24
N VAL A 356 22.93 -14.24 9.20
CA VAL A 356 22.34 -13.35 10.21
C VAL A 356 23.10 -12.04 10.20
N ASP A 357 22.43 -10.96 9.83
CA ASP A 357 22.96 -9.61 9.86
C ASP A 357 22.29 -8.82 10.98
N LEU A 358 23.09 -8.21 11.85
CA LEU A 358 22.60 -7.20 12.78
C LEU A 358 22.41 -5.88 12.02
N VAL A 359 21.15 -5.48 11.81
CA VAL A 359 20.80 -4.28 11.03
C VAL A 359 20.75 -3.03 11.91
N ALA A 360 20.25 -3.16 13.13
CA ALA A 360 20.13 -2.03 14.07
C ALA A 360 20.18 -2.49 15.53
N ARG A 361 20.59 -1.57 16.40
CA ARG A 361 20.49 -1.68 17.87
C ARG A 361 19.85 -0.41 18.41
N ASP A 362 18.71 -0.58 19.06
CA ASP A 362 17.96 0.50 19.69
C ASP A 362 17.88 0.30 21.21
N GLN A 363 17.50 1.36 21.92
CA GLN A 363 17.11 1.31 23.33
C GLN A 363 15.63 1.66 23.44
N VAL A 364 14.82 0.73 23.94
CA VAL A 364 13.37 0.89 24.12
C VAL A 364 13.02 0.46 25.54
N ASP A 365 12.45 1.37 26.31
CA ASP A 365 12.07 1.15 27.72
C ASP A 365 13.20 0.56 28.59
N GLY A 366 14.43 1.02 28.36
CA GLY A 366 15.63 0.57 29.08
C GLY A 366 16.18 -0.79 28.65
N ARG A 367 15.64 -1.39 27.59
CA ARG A 367 16.11 -2.68 27.03
C ARG A 367 16.76 -2.47 25.67
N ALA A 368 17.81 -3.25 25.42
CA ALA A 368 18.46 -3.31 24.12
C ALA A 368 17.58 -4.11 23.13
N VAL A 369 17.15 -3.47 22.05
CA VAL A 369 16.39 -4.11 20.97
C VAL A 369 17.31 -4.29 19.76
N HIS A 370 17.48 -5.53 19.33
CA HIS A 370 18.32 -5.92 18.21
C HIS A 370 17.43 -6.26 17.02
N THR A 371 17.62 -5.56 15.90
CA THR A 371 16.94 -5.89 14.65
C THR A 371 17.86 -6.74 13.80
N LEU A 372 17.49 -8.00 13.59
CA LEU A 372 18.24 -8.99 12.85
C LEU A 372 17.56 -9.23 11.50
N ARG A 373 18.35 -9.28 10.43
CA ARG A 373 17.91 -9.82 9.14
C ARG A 373 18.43 -11.24 9.03
N VAL A 374 17.52 -12.18 8.81
CA VAL A 374 17.80 -13.62 8.78
C VAL A 374 17.47 -14.12 7.38
N ASP A 375 18.45 -14.74 6.72
CA ASP A 375 18.31 -15.37 5.42
C ASP A 375 18.54 -16.88 5.57
N ALA A 376 17.46 -17.65 5.65
CA ALA A 376 17.53 -19.09 5.83
C ALA A 376 18.05 -19.80 4.58
N HIS A 377 18.94 -20.78 4.76
CA HIS A 377 19.37 -21.64 3.66
C HIS A 377 18.15 -22.36 3.04
N ARG A 378 18.07 -22.34 1.69
CA ARG A 378 16.88 -22.79 0.95
C ARG A 378 16.46 -24.24 1.26
N ASP A 379 17.42 -25.09 1.59
CA ASP A 379 17.26 -26.53 1.80
C ASP A 379 16.84 -26.89 3.23
N ARG A 380 16.67 -25.91 4.12
CA ARG A 380 16.27 -26.13 5.52
C ARG A 380 14.92 -25.47 5.79
N ASN A 381 14.03 -26.22 6.43
CA ASN A 381 12.75 -25.70 6.95
C ASN A 381 12.90 -25.16 8.38
N GLN A 382 14.08 -25.26 8.98
CA GLN A 382 14.38 -24.77 10.32
C GLN A 382 15.70 -24.01 10.32
N ALA A 383 15.79 -22.98 11.16
CA ALA A 383 17.03 -22.27 11.44
C ALA A 383 17.13 -21.95 12.93
N ARG A 384 18.35 -22.02 13.47
CA ARG A 384 18.62 -21.59 14.85
C ARG A 384 19.51 -20.37 14.88
N LEU A 385 19.06 -19.34 15.61
CA LEU A 385 19.86 -18.17 15.97
C LEU A 385 20.40 -18.39 17.37
N SER A 386 21.71 -18.46 17.54
CA SER A 386 22.36 -18.54 18.85
C SER A 386 22.81 -17.15 19.30
N TRP A 387 22.72 -16.84 20.59
CA TRP A 387 23.20 -15.57 21.13
C TRP A 387 24.16 -15.72 22.31
N SER A 388 24.97 -14.69 22.51
CA SER A 388 25.81 -14.51 23.70
C SER A 388 25.75 -13.06 24.17
N THR A 389 26.05 -12.81 25.44
CA THR A 389 26.25 -11.44 25.93
C THR A 389 27.46 -10.83 25.21
N SER A 390 27.30 -9.60 24.73
CA SER A 390 28.42 -8.86 24.15
C SER A 390 29.36 -8.46 25.30
N ARG A 391 30.66 -8.70 25.15
CA ARG A 391 31.68 -8.26 26.11
C ARG A 391 31.94 -6.77 26.00
#